data_AF-A0A6A5VPX5-F1
#
_entry.id   AF-A0A6A5VPX5-F1
#
_cell.length_a   1.000
_cell.length_b   1.000
_cell.length_c   1.000
_cell.angle_alpha   90.00
_cell.angle_beta   90.00
_cell.angle_gamma   90.00
#
_symmetry.space_group_name_H-M   'P 1'
#
loop_
_entity.id
_entity.type
_entity.pdbx_description
1 polymer ?
#
loop_
_entity_poly.entity_id
_entity_poly.type
_entity_poly.pdbx_seq_one_letter_code
_entity_poly.pdbx_strand_id
1 'polypeptide(L)'
;MGDIYSGAEQVIFWLGHVRSLQTIPTEKLWSQPQQQSQLLRPYIQLDPGDEARLARYRELWSEKQPNQDWHDDHTRGLLELMRRSWFDRVWILQEVANAKNTIVCAGAKAVSPQIFTLAPSIMGVDPGQHRQAVLETMLGPSRNSSECWWRHNRNLYTILHKFSTSQASDSRDRVYALLGISSDAADTDELRPEYTQSVEQVLDNATSFIFGILSCPFERMDDFLMLIRRTPWKAFIKILETGNEDEVFAFRQKLRGVYHFDDRYAFEAAASNRHHGAAVMLVLLNDLRTPIPTSVATLTLAIIRNTECEPAIFELVYVRADTKQRKRMAALMVTAALLDIGCGKLFLNRLERQYDLEDFGALLATVVPRGSWKGNDLIEIVRRASSYKRSGTYTRVFDLMSEHYGLPID
;
A
#
# COMPACT_ATOMS: atom_id res chain seq x y z
N MET A 1 9.08 -12.76 24.98
CA MET A 1 8.50 -11.47 25.40
C MET A 1 6.97 -11.46 25.31
N GLY A 2 6.37 -11.86 24.18
CA GLY A 2 4.90 -11.96 24.06
C GLY A 2 4.25 -12.79 25.18
N ASP A 3 4.77 -13.99 25.45
CA ASP A 3 4.29 -14.89 26.51
C ASP A 3 4.34 -14.27 27.92
N ILE A 4 5.33 -13.39 28.17
CA ILE A 4 5.49 -12.73 29.46
C ILE A 4 4.32 -11.76 29.69
N TYR A 5 4.01 -10.92 28.70
CA TYR A 5 2.96 -9.92 28.83
C TYR A 5 1.55 -10.48 28.66
N SER A 6 1.38 -11.56 27.87
CA SER A 6 0.11 -12.28 27.78
C SER A 6 -0.20 -13.08 29.06
N GLY A 7 0.84 -13.54 29.77
CA GLY A 7 0.73 -14.21 31.06
C GLY A 7 0.59 -13.27 32.27
N ALA A 8 0.93 -11.99 32.13
CA ALA A 8 0.88 -11.03 33.22
C ALA A 8 -0.56 -10.70 33.64
N GLU A 9 -0.81 -10.64 34.95
CA GLU A 9 -2.10 -10.20 35.50
C GLU A 9 -2.36 -8.72 35.20
N GLN A 10 -1.34 -7.88 35.33
CA GLN A 10 -1.40 -6.46 35.01
C GLN A 10 -0.04 -5.99 34.47
N VAL A 11 -0.08 -5.16 33.42
CA VAL A 11 1.11 -4.52 32.83
C VAL A 11 1.08 -3.02 33.12
N ILE A 12 2.19 -2.50 33.63
CA ILE A 12 2.33 -1.09 33.99
C ILE A 12 3.10 -0.37 32.88
N PHE A 13 2.46 0.58 32.21
CA PHE A 13 3.12 1.46 31.25
C PHE A 13 3.75 2.62 32.01
N TRP A 14 5.02 2.46 32.38
CA TRP A 14 5.76 3.45 33.15
C TRP A 14 6.38 4.52 32.23
N LEU A 15 5.76 5.70 32.22
CA LEU A 15 6.20 6.82 31.40
C LEU A 15 7.36 7.61 32.05
N GLY A 16 7.82 7.26 33.25
CA GLY A 16 8.89 7.98 33.95
C GLY A 16 8.41 9.05 34.93
N HIS A 17 9.35 9.73 35.59
CA HIS A 17 9.05 10.73 36.62
C HIS A 17 8.40 12.00 36.06
N VAL A 18 7.69 12.71 36.92
CA VAL A 18 7.09 14.02 36.62
C VAL A 18 7.87 15.06 37.42
N ARG A 19 8.64 15.92 36.74
CA ARG A 19 9.58 16.86 37.40
C ARG A 19 8.91 18.11 37.97
N SER A 20 7.75 18.54 37.45
CA SER A 20 6.92 19.53 38.14
C SER A 20 5.44 19.17 38.01
N LEU A 21 4.72 19.24 39.12
CA LEU A 21 3.27 19.00 39.16
C LEU A 21 2.46 20.06 38.38
N GLN A 22 3.11 21.14 37.93
CA GLN A 22 2.52 22.22 37.14
C GLN A 22 2.62 22.00 35.62
N THR A 23 3.50 21.10 35.14
CA THR A 23 3.74 20.86 33.70
C THR A 23 2.93 19.72 33.10
N ILE A 24 2.23 18.94 33.92
CA ILE A 24 1.20 18.02 33.44
C ILE A 24 -0.13 18.44 34.05
N PRO A 25 -0.69 19.58 33.65
CA PRO A 25 -2.00 19.90 34.11
C PRO A 25 -2.88 18.93 33.31
N THR A 26 -3.34 17.94 34.03
CA THR A 26 -4.21 16.82 33.63
C THR A 26 -4.80 16.32 34.94
N GLU A 27 -5.01 17.22 35.90
CA GLU A 27 -5.38 16.86 37.28
C GLU A 27 -6.70 16.10 37.30
N LYS A 28 -7.60 16.38 36.34
CA LYS A 28 -8.83 15.62 36.06
C LYS A 28 -8.55 14.24 35.43
N LEU A 29 -7.56 14.14 34.55
CA LEU A 29 -7.10 12.90 33.90
C LEU A 29 -6.39 11.95 34.88
N TRP A 30 -5.72 12.50 35.90
CA TRP A 30 -5.07 11.79 37.00
C TRP A 30 -5.86 11.85 38.32
N SER A 31 -7.14 12.22 38.26
CA SER A 31 -8.03 12.27 39.42
C SER A 31 -8.32 10.86 39.95
N GLN A 32 -9.06 10.69 41.05
CA GLN A 32 -9.35 9.33 41.53
C GLN A 32 -10.13 8.50 40.49
N PRO A 33 -9.88 7.19 40.37
CA PRO A 33 -10.51 6.33 39.35
C PRO A 33 -12.04 6.42 39.26
N GLN A 34 -12.74 6.67 40.39
CA GLN A 34 -14.19 6.88 40.38
C GLN A 34 -14.62 8.18 39.69
N GLN A 35 -13.89 9.28 39.89
CA GLN A 35 -14.16 10.57 39.22
C GLN A 35 -13.83 10.50 37.73
N GLN A 36 -12.72 9.86 37.39
CA GLN A 36 -12.32 9.55 36.02
C GLN A 36 -13.42 8.79 35.26
N SER A 37 -13.93 7.71 35.87
CA SER A 37 -14.95 6.85 35.26
C SER A 37 -16.28 7.58 35.09
N GLN A 38 -16.69 8.47 36.00
CA GLN A 38 -17.93 9.25 35.85
C GLN A 38 -17.83 10.32 34.76
N LEU A 39 -16.72 11.06 34.72
CA LEU A 39 -16.52 12.12 33.72
C LEU A 39 -16.40 11.56 32.30
N LEU A 40 -15.75 10.39 32.17
CA LEU A 40 -15.39 9.83 30.87
C LEU A 40 -16.27 8.64 30.46
N ARG A 41 -17.26 8.24 31.27
CA ARG A 41 -18.23 7.18 30.94
C ARG A 41 -18.88 7.35 29.57
N PRO A 42 -19.37 8.56 29.19
CA PRO A 42 -19.96 8.77 27.88
C PRO A 42 -18.94 8.55 26.75
N TYR A 43 -17.64 8.76 27.02
CA TYR A 43 -16.55 8.72 26.05
C TYR A 43 -15.98 7.32 25.84
N ILE A 44 -15.94 6.49 26.89
CA ILE A 44 -15.47 5.09 26.81
C ILE A 44 -16.35 4.25 25.86
N GLN A 45 -17.63 4.63 25.71
CA GLN A 45 -18.58 3.98 24.79
C GLN A 45 -18.58 4.59 23.39
N LEU A 46 -17.80 5.65 23.14
CA LEU A 46 -17.70 6.25 21.80
C LEU A 46 -16.81 5.41 20.92
N ASP A 47 -17.17 5.35 19.64
CA ASP A 47 -16.23 5.04 18.59
C ASP A 47 -15.46 6.33 18.25
N PRO A 48 -14.13 6.40 18.45
CA PRO A 48 -13.33 7.55 18.03
C PRO A 48 -13.34 7.82 16.51
N GLY A 49 -13.88 6.91 15.69
CA GLY A 49 -14.14 7.16 14.27
C GLY A 49 -15.40 8.03 14.03
N ASP A 50 -16.27 8.19 15.03
CA ASP A 50 -17.47 9.04 14.94
C ASP A 50 -17.12 10.50 15.23
N GLU A 51 -16.56 11.18 14.22
CA GLU A 51 -16.07 12.55 14.32
C GLU A 51 -17.17 13.55 14.73
N ALA A 52 -18.43 13.32 14.31
CA ALA A 52 -19.55 14.18 14.68
C ALA A 52 -19.83 14.11 16.19
N ARG A 53 -19.75 12.91 16.78
CA ARG A 53 -19.84 12.77 18.24
C ARG A 53 -18.60 13.33 18.91
N LEU A 54 -17.39 13.00 18.44
CA LEU A 54 -16.15 13.54 19.02
C LEU A 54 -16.14 15.07 19.05
N ALA A 55 -16.57 15.75 17.99
CA ALA A 55 -16.65 17.20 17.91
C ALA A 55 -17.53 17.78 19.03
N ARG A 56 -18.75 17.25 19.19
CA ARG A 56 -19.67 17.63 20.28
C ARG A 56 -19.04 17.43 21.67
N TYR A 57 -18.22 16.39 21.82
CA TYR A 57 -17.54 16.10 23.08
C TYR A 57 -16.32 16.98 23.33
N ARG A 58 -15.61 17.44 22.30
CA ARG A 58 -14.58 18.48 22.42
C ARG A 58 -15.19 19.78 22.89
N GLU A 59 -16.35 20.17 22.34
CA GLU A 59 -17.10 21.35 22.79
C GLU A 59 -17.46 21.25 24.28
N LEU A 60 -18.04 20.13 24.71
CA LEU A 60 -18.37 19.88 26.12
C LEU A 60 -17.14 19.86 27.04
N TRP A 61 -16.00 19.36 26.53
CA TRP A 61 -14.74 19.38 27.27
C TRP A 61 -14.25 20.81 27.45
N SER A 62 -14.28 21.62 26.39
CA SER A 62 -13.87 23.03 26.39
C SER A 62 -14.77 23.91 27.26
N GLU A 63 -16.10 23.73 27.20
CA GLU A 63 -17.07 24.48 28.03
C GLU A 63 -16.86 24.27 29.55
N LYS A 64 -16.32 23.11 29.93
CA LYS A 64 -16.08 22.74 31.33
C LYS A 64 -14.70 23.16 31.86
N GLN A 65 -13.92 23.92 31.08
CA GLN A 65 -12.61 24.39 31.51
C GLN A 65 -12.63 25.81 32.09
N PRO A 66 -11.73 26.10 33.05
CA PRO A 66 -11.74 27.39 33.73
C PRO A 66 -11.38 28.56 32.82
N ASN A 67 -10.46 28.36 31.86
CA ASN A 67 -9.99 29.35 30.88
C ASN A 67 -9.15 28.68 29.77
N GLN A 68 -8.73 29.47 28.76
CA GLN A 68 -7.92 29.01 27.63
C GLN A 68 -6.50 28.60 28.06
N ASP A 69 -5.86 29.34 28.96
CA ASP A 69 -4.50 29.05 29.46
C ASP A 69 -4.42 27.65 30.08
N TRP A 70 -5.47 27.24 30.81
CA TRP A 70 -5.61 25.89 31.36
C TRP A 70 -5.61 24.85 30.25
N HIS A 71 -6.38 25.05 29.16
CA HIS A 71 -6.43 24.11 28.04
C HIS A 71 -5.07 23.95 27.36
N ASP A 72 -4.37 25.07 27.17
CA ASP A 72 -3.08 25.11 26.48
C ASP A 72 -1.98 24.43 27.30
N ASP A 73 -1.96 24.65 28.62
CA ASP A 73 -1.01 23.95 29.47
C ASP A 73 -1.32 22.43 29.52
N HIS A 74 -2.58 22.02 29.48
CA HIS A 74 -2.97 20.60 29.53
C HIS A 74 -2.57 19.85 28.26
N THR A 75 -2.82 20.48 27.12
CA THR A 75 -2.37 20.03 25.81
C THR A 75 -0.85 19.90 25.78
N ARG A 76 -0.12 20.88 26.34
CA ARG A 76 1.35 20.85 26.41
C ARG A 76 1.86 19.68 27.25
N GLY A 77 1.25 19.44 28.42
CA GLY A 77 1.61 18.32 29.30
C GLY A 77 1.36 16.95 28.67
N LEU A 78 0.24 16.78 27.95
CA LEU A 78 -0.04 15.56 27.20
C LEU A 78 1.01 15.31 26.10
N LEU A 79 1.33 16.35 25.32
CA LEU A 79 2.38 16.28 24.30
C LEU A 79 3.76 15.97 24.89
N GLU A 80 4.10 16.52 26.06
CA GLU A 80 5.35 16.21 26.75
C GLU A 80 5.42 14.73 27.14
N LEU A 81 4.34 14.17 27.69
CA LEU A 81 4.25 12.73 27.99
C LEU A 81 4.45 11.88 26.74
N MET A 82 3.81 12.25 25.63
CA MET A 82 3.89 11.50 24.35
C MET A 82 5.25 11.62 23.64
N ARG A 83 6.06 12.62 24.01
CA ARG A 83 7.44 12.77 23.52
C ARG A 83 8.46 11.96 24.31
N ARG A 84 8.05 11.27 25.39
CA ARG A 84 8.97 10.46 26.18
C ARG A 84 9.43 9.23 25.40
N SER A 85 10.69 8.85 25.63
CA SER A 85 11.36 7.75 24.94
C SER A 85 10.69 6.39 25.12
N TRP A 86 9.80 6.23 26.12
CA TRP A 86 8.98 5.03 26.26
C TRP A 86 8.19 4.75 24.97
N PHE A 87 7.62 5.76 24.33
CA PHE A 87 6.88 5.62 23.07
C PHE A 87 7.76 5.23 21.88
N ASP A 88 9.06 5.47 21.96
CA ASP A 88 9.97 5.20 20.84
C ASP A 88 10.53 3.77 20.87
N ARG A 89 10.40 3.02 21.97
CA ARG A 89 11.00 1.68 22.09
C ARG A 89 10.18 0.63 21.35
N VAL A 90 10.79 -0.20 20.52
CA VAL A 90 10.04 -1.24 19.79
C VAL A 90 9.38 -2.28 20.72
N TRP A 91 10.05 -2.62 21.83
CA TRP A 91 9.57 -3.66 22.75
C TRP A 91 8.29 -3.30 23.51
N ILE A 92 7.96 -2.02 23.64
CA ILE A 92 6.68 -1.61 24.26
C ILE A 92 5.48 -2.07 23.44
N LEU A 93 5.65 -2.40 22.16
CA LEU A 93 4.58 -2.89 21.31
C LEU A 93 4.09 -4.27 21.78
N GLN A 94 4.99 -5.11 22.28
CA GLN A 94 4.62 -6.36 22.94
C GLN A 94 3.93 -6.13 24.29
N GLU A 95 4.32 -5.07 25.02
CA GLU A 95 3.68 -4.64 26.27
C GLU A 95 2.23 -4.20 26.03
N VAL A 96 2.00 -3.33 25.03
CA VAL A 96 0.69 -2.75 24.77
C VAL A 96 -0.26 -3.70 24.03
N ALA A 97 0.26 -4.57 23.17
CA ALA A 97 -0.55 -5.45 22.34
C ALA A 97 -1.11 -6.65 23.11
N ASN A 98 -0.28 -7.27 23.96
CA ASN A 98 -0.56 -8.58 24.59
C ASN A 98 -1.16 -8.48 25.99
N ALA A 99 -1.05 -7.32 26.65
CA ALA A 99 -1.53 -7.18 28.01
C ALA A 99 -3.05 -7.35 28.12
N LYS A 100 -3.51 -8.04 29.17
CA LYS A 100 -4.94 -8.26 29.47
C LYS A 100 -5.54 -7.16 30.33
N ASN A 101 -4.73 -6.60 31.23
CA ASN A 101 -5.09 -5.50 32.11
C ASN A 101 -3.90 -4.55 32.21
N THR A 102 -4.15 -3.24 32.14
CA THR A 102 -3.09 -2.25 31.97
C THR A 102 -3.38 -0.98 32.77
N ILE A 103 -2.30 -0.31 33.18
CA ILE A 103 -2.36 1.00 33.83
C ILE A 103 -1.22 1.87 33.31
N VAL A 104 -1.52 3.13 33.01
CA VAL A 104 -0.51 4.10 32.58
C VAL A 104 -0.07 4.89 33.80
N CYS A 105 1.24 4.91 34.07
CA CYS A 105 1.81 5.56 35.24
C CYS A 105 2.85 6.61 34.84
N ALA A 106 2.79 7.78 35.47
CA ALA A 106 3.79 8.83 35.36
C ALA A 106 4.09 9.38 36.77
N GLY A 107 5.28 9.09 37.31
CA GLY A 107 5.59 9.39 38.70
C GLY A 107 4.62 8.70 39.67
N ALA A 108 4.05 9.43 40.62
CA ALA A 108 3.07 8.88 41.56
C ALA A 108 1.62 8.87 41.02
N LYS A 109 1.42 9.25 39.75
CA LYS A 109 0.10 9.37 39.13
C LYS A 109 -0.18 8.18 38.22
N ALA A 110 -1.44 7.74 38.21
CA ALA A 110 -1.91 6.64 37.38
C ALA A 110 -3.23 6.99 36.67
N VAL A 111 -3.38 6.52 35.44
CA VAL A 111 -4.57 6.74 34.62
C VAL A 111 -4.92 5.44 33.89
N SER A 112 -6.22 5.23 33.68
CA SER A 112 -6.66 4.09 32.89
C SER A 112 -6.23 4.27 31.42
N PRO A 113 -5.83 3.19 30.73
CA PRO A 113 -5.48 3.24 29.32
C PRO A 113 -6.63 3.74 28.45
N GLN A 114 -7.87 3.35 28.75
CA GLN A 114 -9.08 3.78 28.03
C GLN A 114 -9.19 5.31 27.95
N ILE A 115 -8.84 5.97 29.06
CA ILE A 115 -8.87 7.42 29.18
C ILE A 115 -7.65 8.02 28.47
N PHE A 116 -6.47 7.44 28.71
CA PHE A 116 -5.23 7.91 28.12
C PHE A 116 -5.27 7.89 26.58
N THR A 117 -5.85 6.85 25.97
CA THR A 117 -5.99 6.72 24.51
C THR A 117 -6.97 7.71 23.90
N LEU A 118 -7.94 8.21 24.67
CA LEU A 118 -8.94 9.20 24.23
C LEU A 118 -8.46 10.65 24.42
N ALA A 119 -7.50 10.87 25.32
CA ALA A 119 -7.07 12.21 25.70
C ALA A 119 -6.68 13.09 24.49
N PRO A 120 -5.94 12.62 23.47
CA PRO A 120 -5.61 13.45 22.31
C PRO A 120 -6.85 13.91 21.55
N SER A 121 -7.79 13.00 21.28
CA SER A 121 -9.01 13.30 20.52
C SER A 121 -9.92 14.29 21.25
N ILE A 122 -10.02 14.17 22.58
CA ILE A 122 -10.83 15.07 23.43
C ILE A 122 -10.19 16.46 23.53
N MET A 123 -8.85 16.52 23.58
CA MET A 123 -8.09 17.77 23.70
C MET A 123 -7.74 18.40 22.34
N GLY A 124 -8.13 17.79 21.22
CA GLY A 124 -7.82 18.29 19.89
C GLY A 124 -6.31 18.28 19.57
N VAL A 125 -5.58 17.32 20.13
CA VAL A 125 -4.12 17.20 19.99
C VAL A 125 -3.79 16.11 18.98
N ASP A 126 -2.92 16.41 18.03
CA ASP A 126 -2.32 15.42 17.15
C ASP A 126 -1.06 14.82 17.82
N PRO A 127 -1.08 13.53 18.23
CA PRO A 127 0.08 12.88 18.82
C PRO A 127 1.13 12.48 17.76
N GLY A 128 0.81 12.59 16.48
CA GLY A 128 1.61 12.13 15.35
C GLY A 128 1.43 10.63 15.08
N GLN A 129 1.69 10.24 13.83
CA GLN A 129 1.38 8.90 13.30
C GLN A 129 1.90 7.74 14.17
N HIS A 130 3.15 7.82 14.63
CA HIS A 130 3.79 6.76 15.43
C HIS A 130 3.10 6.59 16.79
N ARG A 131 2.87 7.69 17.53
CA ARG A 131 2.23 7.62 18.85
C ARG A 131 0.76 7.24 18.73
N GLN A 132 0.07 7.77 17.72
CA GLN A 132 -1.30 7.36 17.41
C GLN A 132 -1.41 5.85 17.22
N ALA A 133 -0.48 5.26 16.45
CA ALA A 133 -0.44 3.81 16.24
C ALA A 133 -0.20 3.02 17.55
N VAL A 134 0.62 3.54 18.48
CA VAL A 134 0.78 2.95 19.82
C VAL A 134 -0.53 3.00 20.60
N LEU A 135 -1.23 4.13 20.63
CA LEU A 135 -2.52 4.29 21.34
C LEU A 135 -3.61 3.36 20.77
N GLU A 136 -3.64 3.19 19.46
CA GLU A 136 -4.55 2.27 18.77
C GLU A 136 -4.21 0.79 19.00
N THR A 137 -2.99 0.49 19.47
CA THR A 137 -2.58 -0.86 19.89
C THR A 137 -2.96 -1.14 21.35
N MET A 138 -3.01 -0.11 22.21
CA MET A 138 -3.38 -0.24 23.62
C MET A 138 -4.83 -0.69 23.80
N LEU A 139 -5.14 -1.38 24.90
CA LEU A 139 -6.53 -1.70 25.26
C LEU A 139 -7.31 -0.41 25.54
N GLY A 140 -8.30 -0.10 24.71
CA GLY A 140 -9.14 1.08 24.89
C GLY A 140 -10.08 1.35 23.72
N PRO A 141 -10.88 2.42 23.80
CA PRO A 141 -11.83 2.82 22.75
C PRO A 141 -11.15 3.01 21.38
N SER A 142 -9.94 3.55 21.34
CA SER A 142 -9.18 3.75 20.10
C SER A 142 -8.87 2.45 19.37
N ARG A 143 -8.58 1.36 20.10
CA ARG A 143 -8.39 0.02 19.53
C ARG A 143 -9.70 -0.61 19.05
N ASN A 144 -10.83 -0.20 19.64
CA ASN A 144 -12.16 -0.71 19.29
C ASN A 144 -12.83 0.05 18.15
N SER A 145 -12.26 1.17 17.69
CA SER A 145 -12.81 1.98 16.60
C SER A 145 -12.99 1.19 15.30
N SER A 146 -14.08 1.49 14.57
CA SER A 146 -14.32 0.94 13.23
C SER A 146 -13.24 1.30 12.21
N GLU A 147 -12.44 2.34 12.44
CA GLU A 147 -11.36 2.77 11.53
C GLU A 147 -9.97 2.34 12.03
N CYS A 148 -9.90 1.63 13.16
CA CYS A 148 -8.62 1.29 13.78
C CYS A 148 -7.81 0.32 12.92
N TRP A 149 -6.60 0.70 12.49
CA TRP A 149 -5.74 -0.17 11.68
C TRP A 149 -5.43 -1.51 12.38
N TRP A 150 -5.34 -1.51 13.72
CA TRP A 150 -5.10 -2.71 14.53
C TRP A 150 -6.19 -3.77 14.37
N ARG A 151 -7.42 -3.40 13.97
CA ARG A 151 -8.49 -4.37 13.73
C ARG A 151 -8.50 -4.93 12.31
N HIS A 152 -7.98 -4.19 11.35
CA HIS A 152 -8.16 -4.47 9.92
C HIS A 152 -7.00 -5.27 9.33
N ASN A 153 -5.77 -4.79 9.51
CA ASN A 153 -4.60 -5.41 8.91
C ASN A 153 -3.41 -5.32 9.86
N ARG A 154 -3.10 -6.43 10.52
CA ARG A 154 -1.97 -6.57 11.46
C ARG A 154 -0.89 -7.48 10.91
N ASN A 155 -0.77 -7.56 9.60
CA ASN A 155 0.35 -8.30 9.02
C ASN A 155 1.68 -7.58 9.28
N LEU A 156 2.78 -8.30 9.05
CA LEU A 156 4.09 -7.84 9.46
C LEU A 156 4.49 -6.55 8.74
N TYR A 157 4.14 -6.44 7.45
CA TYR A 157 4.34 -5.23 6.67
C TYR A 157 3.66 -4.00 7.31
N THR A 158 2.39 -4.14 7.70
CA THR A 158 1.61 -3.03 8.26
C THR A 158 2.20 -2.56 9.59
N ILE A 159 2.57 -3.50 10.46
CA ILE A 159 3.18 -3.20 11.76
C ILE A 159 4.55 -2.56 11.57
N LEU A 160 5.41 -3.10 10.69
CA LEU A 160 6.71 -2.49 10.35
C LEU A 160 6.56 -1.09 9.77
N HIS A 161 5.58 -0.87 8.90
CA HIS A 161 5.31 0.44 8.32
C HIS A 161 4.92 1.45 9.41
N LYS A 162 3.96 1.09 10.28
CA LYS A 162 3.45 1.93 11.38
C LYS A 162 4.54 2.27 12.42
N PHE A 163 5.44 1.33 12.69
CA PHE A 163 6.44 1.42 13.75
C PHE A 163 7.88 1.49 13.25
N SER A 164 8.06 1.85 11.98
CA SER A 164 9.36 1.99 11.32
C SER A 164 10.31 2.96 12.01
N THR A 165 9.81 3.92 12.79
CA THR A 165 10.63 4.86 13.58
C THR A 165 10.95 4.38 14.99
N SER A 166 10.50 3.19 15.39
CA SER A 166 10.83 2.61 16.68
C SER A 166 12.33 2.33 16.80
N GLN A 167 12.82 2.49 18.02
CA GLN A 167 14.20 2.36 18.43
C GLN A 167 14.41 1.05 19.17
N ALA A 168 15.58 0.46 18.95
CA ALA A 168 16.07 -0.71 19.64
C ALA A 168 17.58 -0.64 19.77
N SER A 169 18.13 -1.21 20.84
CA SER A 169 19.58 -1.30 21.03
C SER A 169 20.21 -2.30 20.05
N ASP A 170 19.55 -3.44 19.84
CA ASP A 170 19.86 -4.35 18.75
C ASP A 170 18.96 -4.01 17.56
N SER A 171 19.56 -3.75 16.39
CA SER A 171 18.78 -3.36 15.21
C SER A 171 17.80 -4.46 14.76
N ARG A 172 18.10 -5.74 15.01
CA ARG A 172 17.26 -6.90 14.63
C ARG A 172 15.92 -6.91 15.37
N ASP A 173 15.88 -6.34 16.58
CA ASP A 173 14.65 -6.23 17.36
C ASP A 173 13.59 -5.36 16.67
N ARG A 174 13.97 -4.48 15.74
CA ARG A 174 13.02 -3.70 14.94
C ARG A 174 12.14 -4.57 14.03
N VAL A 175 12.56 -5.81 13.79
CA VAL A 175 11.75 -6.87 13.15
C VAL A 175 11.24 -7.85 14.20
N TYR A 176 12.13 -8.43 15.00
CA TYR A 176 11.80 -9.53 15.91
C TYR A 176 10.77 -9.17 16.98
N ALA A 177 10.80 -7.93 17.49
CA ALA A 177 9.82 -7.49 18.49
C ALA A 177 8.40 -7.37 17.91
N LEU A 178 8.23 -7.42 16.58
CA LEU A 178 6.92 -7.27 15.93
C LEU A 178 6.31 -8.61 15.52
N LEU A 179 7.11 -9.68 15.41
CA LEU A 179 6.66 -10.99 14.92
C LEU A 179 5.49 -11.54 15.73
N GLY A 180 5.64 -11.60 17.07
CA GLY A 180 4.63 -12.19 17.96
C GLY A 180 3.32 -11.42 18.06
N ILE A 181 3.22 -10.22 17.48
CA ILE A 181 1.98 -9.42 17.42
C ILE A 181 1.42 -9.30 16.00
N SER A 182 2.09 -9.95 15.04
CA SER A 182 1.73 -9.96 13.64
C SER A 182 0.74 -11.09 13.33
N SER A 183 -0.33 -10.82 12.59
CA SER A 183 -1.35 -11.83 12.28
C SER A 183 -0.86 -12.93 11.33
N ASP A 184 0.16 -12.66 10.52
CA ASP A 184 0.75 -13.59 9.56
C ASP A 184 2.08 -14.20 10.04
N ALA A 185 2.74 -13.59 11.04
CA ALA A 185 4.06 -14.01 11.52
C ALA A 185 4.08 -14.58 12.94
N ALA A 186 3.01 -14.43 13.73
CA ALA A 186 3.00 -14.91 15.12
C ALA A 186 3.03 -16.44 15.25
N ASP A 187 2.36 -17.14 14.34
CA ASP A 187 2.13 -18.59 14.42
C ASP A 187 2.87 -19.38 13.30
N THR A 188 3.91 -18.79 12.72
CA THR A 188 4.71 -19.41 11.63
C THR A 188 6.15 -19.68 12.03
N ASP A 189 6.75 -20.65 11.34
CA ASP A 189 8.16 -21.03 11.48
C ASP A 189 9.04 -20.37 10.42
N GLU A 190 8.43 -19.69 9.44
CA GLU A 190 9.12 -19.06 8.31
C GLU A 190 10.02 -17.89 8.72
N LEU A 191 9.67 -17.18 9.79
CA LEU A 191 10.44 -16.04 10.28
C LEU A 191 10.43 -16.01 11.81
N ARG A 192 11.57 -16.35 12.43
CA ARG A 192 11.73 -16.44 13.88
C ARG A 192 12.94 -15.64 14.38
N PRO A 193 12.93 -15.20 15.65
CA PRO A 193 14.08 -14.54 16.25
C PRO A 193 15.29 -15.48 16.36
N GLU A 194 16.35 -15.21 15.59
CA GLU A 194 17.60 -15.97 15.59
C GLU A 194 18.78 -15.01 15.70
N TYR A 195 19.20 -14.71 16.93
CA TYR A 195 20.27 -13.73 17.19
C TYR A 195 21.68 -14.20 16.79
N THR A 196 21.81 -15.42 16.27
CA THR A 196 23.01 -15.89 15.59
C THR A 196 23.11 -15.37 14.15
N GLN A 197 22.00 -14.93 13.55
CA GLN A 197 21.96 -14.36 12.21
C GLN A 197 22.54 -12.95 12.18
N SER A 198 23.22 -12.62 11.08
CA SER A 198 23.65 -11.25 10.80
C SER A 198 22.44 -10.35 10.49
N VAL A 199 22.62 -9.03 10.49
CA VAL A 199 21.52 -8.10 10.15
C VAL A 199 21.03 -8.36 8.73
N GLU A 200 21.94 -8.57 7.78
CA GLU A 200 21.66 -8.84 6.37
C GLU A 200 20.77 -10.08 6.20
N GLN A 201 21.10 -11.17 6.90
CA GLN A 201 20.30 -12.40 6.89
C GLN A 201 18.88 -12.16 7.42
N VAL A 202 18.73 -11.35 8.47
CA VAL A 202 17.40 -10.98 8.99
C VAL A 202 16.62 -10.15 7.97
N LEU A 203 17.30 -9.25 7.26
CA LEU A 203 16.68 -8.42 6.21
C LEU A 203 16.24 -9.26 5.01
N ASP A 204 17.05 -10.23 4.58
CA ASP A 204 16.69 -11.17 3.52
C ASP A 204 15.48 -12.01 3.93
N ASN A 205 15.50 -12.58 5.13
CA ASN A 205 14.40 -13.39 5.65
C ASN A 205 13.10 -12.56 5.77
N ALA A 206 13.18 -11.33 6.29
CA ALA A 206 12.04 -10.43 6.38
C ALA A 206 11.53 -9.99 5.00
N THR A 207 12.42 -9.72 4.04
CA THR A 207 12.06 -9.34 2.67
C THR A 207 11.39 -10.49 1.94
N SER A 208 11.93 -11.70 2.07
CA SER A 208 11.32 -12.92 1.52
C SER A 208 9.95 -13.17 2.13
N PHE A 209 9.83 -13.07 3.45
CA PHE A 209 8.55 -13.24 4.13
C PHE A 209 7.51 -12.20 3.69
N ILE A 210 7.88 -10.91 3.62
CA ILE A 210 6.93 -9.84 3.34
C ILE A 210 6.58 -9.78 1.85
N PHE A 211 7.58 -9.86 0.98
CA PHE A 211 7.45 -9.58 -0.45
C PHE A 211 7.60 -10.81 -1.35
N GLY A 212 8.00 -11.97 -0.84
CA GLY A 212 8.30 -13.14 -1.67
C GLY A 212 9.56 -12.99 -2.53
N ILE A 213 10.44 -12.04 -2.21
CA ILE A 213 11.67 -11.76 -2.96
C ILE A 213 12.87 -12.30 -2.16
N LEU A 214 13.73 -13.07 -2.84
CA LEU A 214 14.81 -13.83 -2.21
C LEU A 214 15.96 -12.99 -1.63
N SER A 215 16.08 -11.70 -1.97
CA SER A 215 17.17 -10.86 -1.48
C SER A 215 16.75 -9.41 -1.26
N CYS A 216 17.12 -8.90 -0.09
CA CYS A 216 17.04 -7.51 0.28
C CYS A 216 18.23 -6.74 -0.31
N PRO A 217 18.02 -5.63 -1.03
CA PRO A 217 19.11 -4.84 -1.58
C PRO A 217 19.82 -3.96 -0.54
N PHE A 218 19.51 -4.12 0.75
CA PHE A 218 19.99 -3.26 1.83
C PHE A 218 20.72 -4.07 2.90
N GLU A 219 21.85 -3.53 3.35
CA GLU A 219 22.66 -4.12 4.43
C GLU A 219 22.28 -3.57 5.81
N ARG A 220 21.59 -2.42 5.86
CA ARG A 220 21.23 -1.73 7.11
C ARG A 220 19.73 -1.74 7.36
N MET A 221 19.38 -1.95 8.63
CA MET A 221 17.99 -1.97 9.08
C MET A 221 17.23 -0.66 8.79
N ASP A 222 17.91 0.50 8.90
CA ASP A 222 17.29 1.79 8.58
C ASP A 222 16.91 1.92 7.10
N ASP A 223 17.75 1.43 6.21
CA ASP A 223 17.50 1.48 4.77
C ASP A 223 16.35 0.53 4.38
N PHE A 224 16.30 -0.67 4.98
CA PHE A 224 15.17 -1.58 4.86
C PHE A 224 13.86 -0.95 5.34
N LEU A 225 13.85 -0.31 6.52
CA LEU A 225 12.64 0.35 7.02
C LEU A 225 12.26 1.59 6.20
N MET A 226 13.24 2.25 5.58
CA MET A 226 12.96 3.28 4.58
C MET A 226 12.28 2.70 3.35
N LEU A 227 12.69 1.51 2.87
CA LEU A 227 12.00 0.79 1.79
C LEU A 227 10.55 0.48 2.17
N ILE A 228 10.32 -0.09 3.36
CA ILE A 228 8.97 -0.38 3.87
C ILE A 228 8.08 0.88 3.83
N ARG A 229 8.64 2.04 4.18
CA ARG A 229 7.89 3.31 4.17
C ARG A 229 7.69 3.93 2.79
N ARG A 230 8.68 3.82 1.89
CA ARG A 230 8.75 4.68 0.69
C ARG A 230 8.55 3.94 -0.63
N THR A 231 8.94 2.69 -0.74
CA THR A 231 9.08 2.05 -2.06
C THR A 231 8.61 0.59 -2.14
N PRO A 232 7.43 0.23 -1.59
CA PRO A 232 6.88 -1.11 -1.84
C PRO A 232 6.59 -1.32 -3.34
N TRP A 233 6.39 -0.25 -4.11
CA TRP A 233 6.13 -0.32 -5.54
C TRP A 233 7.27 -0.99 -6.34
N LYS A 234 8.54 -0.84 -5.94
CA LYS A 234 9.66 -1.47 -6.66
C LYS A 234 9.61 -2.99 -6.53
N ALA A 235 9.34 -3.48 -5.32
CA ALA A 235 9.11 -4.89 -5.06
C ALA A 235 7.86 -5.38 -5.83
N PHE A 236 6.80 -4.56 -5.86
CA PHE A 236 5.59 -4.88 -6.60
C PHE A 236 5.84 -5.07 -8.10
N ILE A 237 6.55 -4.13 -8.75
CA ILE A 237 6.90 -4.24 -10.17
C ILE A 237 7.70 -5.50 -10.42
N LYS A 238 8.67 -5.83 -9.56
CA LYS A 238 9.47 -7.04 -9.73
C LYS A 238 8.62 -8.30 -9.70
N ILE A 239 7.65 -8.37 -8.79
CA ILE A 239 6.72 -9.50 -8.69
C ILE A 239 5.77 -9.53 -9.89
N LEU A 240 5.31 -8.38 -10.39
CA LEU A 240 4.50 -8.33 -11.60
C LEU A 240 5.26 -8.82 -12.83
N GLU A 241 6.55 -8.50 -12.94
CA GLU A 241 7.41 -8.90 -14.06
C GLU A 241 7.78 -10.39 -14.05
N THR A 242 7.88 -11.01 -12.87
CA THR A 242 8.51 -12.34 -12.72
C THR A 242 7.69 -13.38 -11.97
N GLY A 243 6.75 -12.95 -11.14
CA GLY A 243 5.92 -13.81 -10.31
C GLY A 243 4.63 -14.28 -10.98
N ASN A 244 3.86 -15.10 -10.26
CA ASN A 244 2.56 -15.60 -10.68
C ASN A 244 1.38 -14.79 -10.08
N GLU A 245 0.16 -15.13 -10.49
CA GLU A 245 -1.07 -14.48 -10.05
C GLU A 245 -1.31 -14.57 -8.53
N ASP A 246 -0.96 -15.69 -7.90
CA ASP A 246 -1.14 -15.91 -6.47
C ASP A 246 -0.17 -15.05 -5.64
N GLU A 247 1.09 -14.94 -6.09
CA GLU A 247 2.10 -14.08 -5.48
C GLU A 247 1.71 -12.60 -5.59
N VAL A 248 1.24 -12.17 -6.77
CA VAL A 248 0.75 -10.79 -6.98
C VAL A 248 -0.48 -10.52 -6.11
N PHE A 249 -1.41 -11.46 -6.03
CA PHE A 249 -2.60 -11.33 -5.18
C PHE A 249 -2.22 -11.25 -3.70
N ALA A 250 -1.37 -12.17 -3.21
CA ALA A 250 -0.89 -12.18 -1.83
C ALA A 250 -0.16 -10.88 -1.47
N PHE A 251 0.68 -10.37 -2.36
CA PHE A 251 1.38 -9.10 -2.19
C PHE A 251 0.40 -7.92 -2.09
N ARG A 252 -0.59 -7.82 -2.99
CA ARG A 252 -1.62 -6.77 -2.94
C ARG A 252 -2.42 -6.85 -1.64
N GLN A 253 -2.80 -8.06 -1.19
CA GLN A 253 -3.50 -8.24 0.08
C GLN A 253 -2.65 -7.79 1.27
N LYS A 254 -1.34 -8.09 1.28
CA LYS A 254 -0.44 -7.64 2.34
C LYS A 254 -0.39 -6.12 2.45
N LEU A 255 -0.37 -5.42 1.32
CA LEU A 255 -0.26 -3.96 1.26
C LEU A 255 -1.59 -3.21 1.33
N ARG A 256 -2.72 -3.93 1.36
CA ARG A 256 -4.06 -3.37 1.30
C ARG A 256 -4.31 -2.40 2.46
N GLY A 257 -4.79 -1.21 2.11
CA GLY A 257 -5.11 -0.13 3.06
C GLY A 257 -3.88 0.64 3.58
N VAL A 258 -2.66 0.17 3.29
CA VAL A 258 -1.42 0.87 3.66
C VAL A 258 -0.79 1.55 2.45
N TYR A 259 -0.81 0.90 1.29
CA TYR A 259 -0.27 1.44 0.06
C TYR A 259 -1.35 1.48 -1.03
N HIS A 260 -1.45 2.61 -1.72
CA HIS A 260 -2.26 2.74 -2.92
C HIS A 260 -1.34 2.61 -4.13
N PHE A 261 -1.49 1.52 -4.90
CA PHE A 261 -0.68 1.29 -6.08
C PHE A 261 -1.06 2.26 -7.19
N ASP A 262 -0.06 2.95 -7.74
CA ASP A 262 -0.22 3.60 -9.04
C ASP A 262 -0.18 2.50 -10.11
N ASP A 263 -1.37 2.07 -10.55
CA ASP A 263 -1.49 0.97 -11.49
C ASP A 263 -0.87 1.29 -12.86
N ARG A 264 -0.46 2.54 -13.15
CA ARG A 264 0.13 2.95 -14.44
C ARG A 264 1.30 2.06 -14.86
N TYR A 265 2.31 1.94 -14.00
CA TYR A 265 3.49 1.11 -14.27
C TYR A 265 3.24 -0.39 -14.05
N ALA A 266 2.22 -0.72 -13.25
CA ALA A 266 1.88 -2.12 -12.97
C ALA A 266 1.43 -2.88 -14.22
N PHE A 267 0.65 -2.22 -15.09
CA PHE A 267 0.21 -2.84 -16.34
C PHE A 267 1.36 -3.14 -17.31
N GLU A 268 2.34 -2.25 -17.40
CA GLU A 268 3.53 -2.45 -18.26
C GLU A 268 4.40 -3.59 -17.73
N ALA A 269 4.57 -3.67 -16.41
CA ALA A 269 5.28 -4.76 -15.74
C ALA A 269 4.60 -6.11 -15.97
N ALA A 270 3.28 -6.18 -15.76
CA ALA A 270 2.49 -7.38 -16.00
C ALA A 270 2.52 -7.83 -17.47
N ALA A 271 2.47 -6.89 -18.41
CA ALA A 271 2.58 -7.18 -19.84
C ALA A 271 3.96 -7.70 -20.24
N SER A 272 5.00 -7.41 -19.46
CA SER A 272 6.37 -7.87 -19.69
C SER A 272 6.66 -9.26 -19.08
N ASN A 273 5.74 -9.80 -18.29
CA ASN A 273 5.86 -11.12 -17.68
C ASN A 273 5.67 -12.23 -18.72
N ARG A 274 6.68 -13.07 -18.88
CA ARG A 274 6.76 -14.06 -19.97
C ARG A 274 6.01 -15.36 -19.68
N HIS A 275 5.66 -15.63 -18.42
CA HIS A 275 5.14 -16.92 -17.99
C HIS A 275 3.71 -16.83 -17.43
N HIS A 276 3.41 -15.79 -16.66
CA HIS A 276 2.12 -15.62 -15.97
C HIS A 276 1.40 -14.31 -16.33
N GLY A 277 1.87 -13.58 -17.35
CA GLY A 277 1.42 -12.21 -17.62
C GLY A 277 -0.10 -12.06 -17.79
N ALA A 278 -0.81 -13.01 -18.39
CA ALA A 278 -2.27 -12.94 -18.55
C ALA A 278 -3.03 -13.09 -17.23
N ALA A 279 -2.63 -14.04 -16.39
CA ALA A 279 -3.23 -14.23 -15.07
C ALA A 279 -2.90 -13.05 -14.14
N VAL A 280 -1.66 -12.56 -14.16
CA VAL A 280 -1.24 -11.36 -13.43
C VAL A 280 -2.00 -10.11 -13.90
N MET A 281 -2.17 -9.94 -15.21
CA MET A 281 -2.97 -8.85 -15.81
C MET A 281 -4.43 -8.91 -15.34
N LEU A 282 -5.02 -10.10 -15.26
CA LEU A 282 -6.37 -10.30 -14.73
C LEU A 282 -6.51 -9.81 -13.28
N VAL A 283 -5.52 -10.11 -12.43
CA VAL A 283 -5.51 -9.62 -11.04
C VAL A 283 -5.55 -8.09 -10.99
N LEU A 284 -4.76 -7.42 -11.84
CA LEU A 284 -4.76 -5.94 -11.91
C LEU A 284 -6.09 -5.37 -12.44
N LEU A 285 -6.68 -6.01 -13.45
CA LEU A 285 -7.91 -5.55 -14.08
C LEU A 285 -9.16 -5.77 -13.21
N ASN A 286 -9.14 -6.70 -12.26
CA ASN A 286 -10.31 -7.00 -11.40
C ASN A 286 -10.64 -5.85 -10.43
N ASP A 287 -9.65 -5.09 -9.99
CA ASP A 287 -9.84 -3.98 -9.04
C ASP A 287 -10.15 -2.63 -9.72
N LEU A 288 -10.00 -2.55 -11.06
CA LEU A 288 -10.22 -1.32 -11.81
C LEU A 288 -11.69 -1.10 -12.16
N ARG A 289 -12.18 0.13 -11.92
CA ARG A 289 -13.32 0.67 -12.66
C ARG A 289 -12.83 1.09 -14.04
N THR A 290 -13.54 0.70 -15.10
CA THR A 290 -13.25 1.11 -16.48
C THR A 290 -13.32 2.63 -16.63
N PRO A 291 -12.44 3.27 -17.43
CA PRO A 291 -11.42 2.70 -18.34
C PRO A 291 -10.00 2.55 -17.72
N ILE A 292 -9.10 1.86 -18.42
CA ILE A 292 -7.72 1.62 -17.97
C ILE A 292 -6.98 2.97 -17.82
N PRO A 293 -6.36 3.27 -16.67
CA PRO A 293 -5.79 4.60 -16.38
C PRO A 293 -4.43 4.89 -17.05
N THR A 294 -3.80 3.90 -17.68
CA THR A 294 -2.44 3.99 -18.24
C THR A 294 -2.41 4.55 -19.67
N SER A 295 -1.23 5.03 -20.09
CA SER A 295 -0.91 5.20 -21.51
C SER A 295 -1.08 3.86 -22.24
N VAL A 296 -2.24 3.73 -22.91
CA VAL A 296 -2.57 2.53 -23.68
C VAL A 296 -1.55 2.29 -24.81
N ALA A 297 -0.85 3.33 -25.28
CA ALA A 297 0.25 3.16 -26.22
C ALA A 297 1.43 2.40 -25.60
N THR A 298 1.87 2.81 -24.40
CA THR A 298 2.98 2.17 -23.70
C THR A 298 2.65 0.73 -23.31
N LEU A 299 1.44 0.50 -22.80
CA LEU A 299 0.95 -0.85 -22.51
C LEU A 299 0.91 -1.73 -23.78
N THR A 300 0.40 -1.21 -24.89
CA THR A 300 0.36 -1.98 -26.16
C THR A 300 1.77 -2.31 -26.65
N LEU A 301 2.72 -1.38 -26.52
CA LEU A 301 4.12 -1.63 -26.87
C LEU A 301 4.77 -2.68 -25.96
N ALA A 302 4.46 -2.69 -24.66
CA ALA A 302 4.91 -3.74 -23.74
C ALA A 302 4.37 -5.13 -24.17
N ILE A 303 3.08 -5.22 -24.51
CA ILE A 303 2.46 -6.44 -25.03
C ILE A 303 3.14 -6.89 -26.34
N ILE A 304 3.36 -5.96 -27.28
CA ILE A 304 4.03 -6.25 -28.56
C ILE A 304 5.42 -6.84 -28.33
N ARG A 305 6.22 -6.24 -27.43
CA ARG A 305 7.60 -6.63 -27.15
C ARG A 305 7.72 -7.99 -26.47
N ASN A 306 6.70 -8.43 -25.75
CA ASN A 306 6.69 -9.72 -25.08
C ASN A 306 6.26 -10.83 -26.07
N THR A 307 7.22 -11.38 -26.82
CA THR A 307 6.98 -12.42 -27.83
C THR A 307 6.57 -13.77 -27.24
N GLU A 308 6.86 -14.00 -25.96
CA GLU A 308 6.48 -15.21 -25.21
C GLU A 308 5.11 -15.05 -24.54
N CYS A 309 4.54 -13.84 -24.57
CA CYS A 309 3.25 -13.52 -23.99
C CYS A 309 2.11 -14.30 -24.63
N GLU A 310 1.12 -14.69 -23.81
CA GLU A 310 -0.16 -15.13 -24.32
C GLU A 310 -0.86 -13.99 -25.05
N PRO A 311 -1.40 -14.21 -26.27
CA PRO A 311 -2.25 -13.21 -26.92
C PRO A 311 -3.50 -12.85 -26.10
N ALA A 312 -3.80 -13.62 -25.04
CA ALA A 312 -4.84 -13.34 -24.06
C ALA A 312 -4.67 -11.99 -23.35
N ILE A 313 -3.44 -11.49 -23.12
CA ILE A 313 -3.23 -10.19 -22.47
C ILE A 313 -3.89 -9.07 -23.28
N PHE A 314 -3.71 -9.09 -24.60
CA PHE A 314 -4.33 -8.09 -25.46
C PHE A 314 -5.85 -8.13 -25.33
N GLU A 315 -6.47 -9.31 -25.40
CA GLU A 315 -7.93 -9.46 -25.31
C GLU A 315 -8.48 -8.90 -23.99
N LEU A 316 -7.81 -9.21 -22.88
CA LEU A 316 -8.18 -8.72 -21.55
C LEU A 316 -8.17 -7.20 -21.47
N VAL A 317 -7.10 -6.59 -21.98
CA VAL A 317 -6.94 -5.12 -22.01
C VAL A 317 -7.95 -4.50 -22.98
N TYR A 318 -8.15 -5.11 -24.15
CA TYR A 318 -9.02 -4.61 -25.20
C TYR A 318 -10.50 -4.58 -24.77
N VAL A 319 -10.96 -5.61 -24.07
CA VAL A 319 -12.33 -5.68 -23.51
C VAL A 319 -12.57 -4.55 -22.51
N ARG A 320 -11.57 -4.21 -21.67
CA ARG A 320 -11.68 -3.16 -20.63
C ARG A 320 -11.35 -1.75 -21.12
N ALA A 321 -10.81 -1.62 -22.33
CA ALA A 321 -10.49 -0.35 -22.96
C ALA A 321 -11.75 0.38 -23.47
N ASP A 322 -11.74 1.70 -23.40
CA ASP A 322 -12.75 2.54 -24.06
C ASP A 322 -12.56 2.58 -25.58
N THR A 323 -13.52 3.17 -26.30
CA THR A 323 -13.49 3.27 -27.77
C THR A 323 -12.23 3.96 -28.31
N LYS A 324 -11.72 5.00 -27.63
CA LYS A 324 -10.51 5.73 -28.06
C LYS A 324 -9.25 4.89 -27.82
N GLN A 325 -9.20 4.19 -26.70
CA GLN A 325 -8.13 3.28 -26.32
C GLN A 325 -8.05 2.09 -27.29
N ARG A 326 -9.18 1.42 -27.57
CA ARG A 326 -9.26 0.29 -28.52
C ARG A 326 -8.72 0.66 -29.90
N LYS A 327 -9.08 1.84 -30.41
CA LYS A 327 -8.56 2.36 -31.69
C LYS A 327 -7.03 2.46 -31.67
N ARG A 328 -6.47 3.08 -30.63
CA ARG A 328 -5.01 3.23 -30.50
C ARG A 328 -4.29 1.88 -30.40
N MET A 329 -4.84 0.93 -29.64
CA MET A 329 -4.29 -0.43 -29.53
C MET A 329 -4.25 -1.12 -30.89
N ALA A 330 -5.36 -1.08 -31.63
CA ALA A 330 -5.46 -1.71 -32.94
C ALA A 330 -4.48 -1.10 -33.95
N ALA A 331 -4.33 0.23 -34.00
CA ALA A 331 -3.31 0.89 -34.85
C ALA A 331 -1.90 0.37 -34.57
N LEU A 332 -1.50 0.34 -33.30
CA LEU A 332 -0.16 -0.09 -32.90
C LEU A 332 0.09 -1.56 -33.22
N MET A 333 -0.88 -2.43 -32.98
CA MET A 333 -0.78 -3.86 -33.28
C MET A 333 -0.70 -4.14 -34.78
N VAL A 334 -1.52 -3.48 -35.60
CA VAL A 334 -1.46 -3.60 -37.06
C VAL A 334 -0.10 -3.15 -37.58
N THR A 335 0.42 -2.05 -37.05
CA THR A 335 1.76 -1.55 -37.41
C THR A 335 2.84 -2.56 -37.05
N ALA A 336 2.82 -3.07 -35.81
CA ALA A 336 3.78 -4.08 -35.37
C ALA A 336 3.74 -5.33 -36.26
N ALA A 337 2.54 -5.76 -36.66
CA ALA A 337 2.37 -6.90 -37.56
C ALA A 337 2.94 -6.65 -38.97
N LEU A 338 2.71 -5.46 -39.54
CA LEU A 338 3.25 -5.06 -40.85
C LEU A 338 4.79 -4.97 -40.82
N LEU A 339 5.36 -4.57 -39.69
CA LEU A 339 6.80 -4.46 -39.48
C LEU A 339 7.47 -5.76 -39.02
N ASP A 340 6.70 -6.85 -38.84
CA ASP A 340 7.18 -8.13 -38.32
C ASP A 340 7.81 -8.03 -36.91
N ILE A 341 7.25 -7.17 -36.07
CA ILE A 341 7.72 -6.89 -34.72
C ILE A 341 6.88 -7.68 -33.71
N GLY A 342 7.57 -8.42 -32.85
CA GLY A 342 6.97 -8.95 -31.64
C GLY A 342 5.81 -9.91 -31.89
N CYS A 343 4.74 -9.80 -31.10
CA CYS A 343 3.54 -10.62 -31.24
C CYS A 343 2.50 -10.08 -32.26
N GLY A 344 2.80 -9.02 -33.01
CA GLY A 344 1.83 -8.35 -33.89
C GLY A 344 1.17 -9.28 -34.92
N LYS A 345 1.93 -10.21 -35.51
CA LYS A 345 1.38 -11.21 -36.46
C LYS A 345 0.42 -12.21 -35.82
N LEU A 346 0.70 -12.63 -34.58
CA LEU A 346 -0.18 -13.55 -33.84
C LEU A 346 -1.54 -12.91 -33.58
N PHE A 347 -1.53 -11.60 -33.32
CA PHE A 347 -2.74 -10.82 -33.12
C PHE A 347 -3.59 -10.72 -34.39
N LEU A 348 -2.99 -10.35 -35.54
CA LEU A 348 -3.72 -10.30 -36.81
C LEU A 348 -4.36 -11.66 -37.17
N ASN A 349 -3.60 -12.75 -37.02
CA ASN A 349 -4.10 -14.09 -37.28
C ASN A 349 -5.25 -14.52 -36.34
N ARG A 350 -5.33 -13.97 -35.13
CA ARG A 350 -6.43 -14.23 -34.18
C ARG A 350 -7.65 -13.37 -34.49
N LEU A 351 -7.47 -12.08 -34.76
CA LEU A 351 -8.57 -11.20 -35.16
C LEU A 351 -9.28 -11.72 -36.40
N GLU A 352 -8.52 -12.17 -37.41
CA GLU A 352 -9.06 -12.77 -38.64
C GLU A 352 -9.90 -14.04 -38.38
N ARG A 353 -9.64 -14.75 -37.27
CA ARG A 353 -10.35 -15.98 -36.90
C ARG A 353 -11.52 -15.78 -35.95
N GLN A 354 -11.49 -14.75 -35.09
CA GLN A 354 -12.48 -14.53 -34.02
C GLN A 354 -13.52 -13.46 -34.36
N TYR A 355 -13.21 -12.54 -35.26
CA TYR A 355 -14.11 -11.46 -35.68
C TYR A 355 -14.34 -11.56 -37.19
N ASP A 356 -15.58 -11.31 -37.63
CA ASP A 356 -15.87 -11.29 -39.05
C ASP A 356 -15.03 -10.19 -39.74
N LEU A 357 -14.54 -10.46 -40.95
CA LEU A 357 -13.64 -9.55 -41.69
C LEU A 357 -14.29 -8.17 -41.91
N GLU A 358 -15.63 -8.10 -41.95
CA GLU A 358 -16.40 -6.85 -42.01
C GLU A 358 -16.28 -6.01 -40.73
N ASP A 359 -16.29 -6.64 -39.55
CA ASP A 359 -16.08 -5.96 -38.26
C ASP A 359 -14.63 -5.51 -38.08
N PHE A 360 -13.67 -6.30 -38.59
CA PHE A 360 -12.25 -5.93 -38.62
C PHE A 360 -11.98 -4.73 -39.55
N GLY A 361 -12.59 -4.73 -40.74
CA GLY A 361 -12.55 -3.60 -41.67
C GLY A 361 -13.21 -2.34 -41.09
N ALA A 362 -14.32 -2.49 -40.38
CA ALA A 362 -14.96 -1.40 -39.64
C ALA A 362 -14.08 -0.88 -38.49
N LEU A 363 -13.41 -1.77 -37.74
CA LEU A 363 -12.49 -1.40 -36.67
C LEU A 363 -11.31 -0.60 -37.21
N LEU A 364 -10.65 -1.07 -38.27
CA LEU A 364 -9.59 -0.36 -38.98
C LEU A 364 -10.05 1.01 -39.50
N ALA A 365 -11.26 1.10 -40.06
CA ALA A 365 -11.88 2.35 -40.52
C ALA A 365 -12.30 3.30 -39.39
N THR A 366 -12.35 2.82 -38.13
CA THR A 366 -12.58 3.67 -36.97
C THR A 366 -11.27 4.20 -36.36
N VAL A 367 -10.17 3.50 -36.58
CA VAL A 367 -8.82 3.86 -36.12
C VAL A 367 -8.21 4.88 -37.06
N VAL A 368 -8.27 4.63 -38.37
CA VAL A 368 -7.80 5.55 -39.41
C VAL A 368 -9.00 6.35 -39.93
N PRO A 369 -8.99 7.70 -39.92
CA PRO A 369 -10.16 8.49 -40.30
C PRO A 369 -10.68 8.14 -41.70
N ARG A 370 -12.01 7.97 -41.82
CA ARG A 370 -12.74 7.81 -43.09
C ARG A 370 -12.38 8.97 -44.03
N GLY A 371 -11.53 8.68 -45.00
CA GLY A 371 -10.91 9.64 -45.92
C GLY A 371 -9.55 9.18 -46.45
N SER A 372 -8.93 8.19 -45.78
CA SER A 372 -7.57 7.69 -46.08
C SER A 372 -7.50 6.30 -46.71
N TRP A 373 -8.64 5.63 -46.96
CA TRP A 373 -8.65 4.34 -47.66
C TRP A 373 -9.66 4.37 -48.81
N LYS A 374 -9.19 4.11 -50.03
CA LYS A 374 -10.03 3.55 -51.09
C LYS A 374 -10.02 2.03 -50.88
N GLY A 375 -11.18 1.38 -50.97
CA GLY A 375 -11.44 0.00 -50.49
C GLY A 375 -10.55 -1.16 -50.97
N ASN A 376 -9.50 -0.92 -51.77
CA ASN A 376 -8.47 -1.89 -52.15
C ASN A 376 -7.13 -1.71 -51.41
N ASP A 377 -6.98 -0.65 -50.61
CA ASP A 377 -5.69 -0.24 -50.05
C ASP A 377 -5.21 -1.17 -48.92
N LEU A 378 -6.09 -1.91 -48.23
CA LEU A 378 -5.69 -2.79 -47.11
C LEU A 378 -4.98 -4.06 -47.58
N ILE A 379 -5.49 -4.65 -48.66
CA ILE A 379 -4.82 -5.74 -49.38
C ILE A 379 -3.52 -5.22 -49.99
N GLU A 380 -3.52 -4.01 -50.56
CA GLU A 380 -2.33 -3.36 -51.12
C GLU A 380 -1.27 -3.01 -50.05
N ILE A 381 -1.66 -2.61 -48.84
CA ILE A 381 -0.75 -2.27 -47.73
C ILE A 381 -0.17 -3.53 -47.08
N VAL A 382 -0.97 -4.59 -46.91
CA VAL A 382 -0.45 -5.91 -46.53
C VAL A 382 0.48 -6.47 -47.63
N ARG A 383 0.14 -6.28 -48.91
CA ARG A 383 0.96 -6.70 -50.07
C ARG A 383 2.23 -5.85 -50.26
N ARG A 384 2.19 -4.56 -49.92
CA ARG A 384 3.35 -3.65 -49.94
C ARG A 384 4.23 -3.83 -48.72
N ALA A 385 3.70 -4.03 -47.52
CA ALA A 385 4.51 -4.39 -46.35
C ALA A 385 5.28 -5.71 -46.59
N SER A 386 4.63 -6.66 -47.28
CA SER A 386 5.28 -7.88 -47.78
C SER A 386 6.38 -7.61 -48.82
N SER A 387 6.32 -6.51 -49.57
CA SER A 387 7.34 -6.11 -50.55
C SER A 387 8.47 -5.26 -49.93
N TYR A 388 8.18 -4.44 -48.91
CA TYR A 388 9.17 -3.68 -48.12
C TYR A 388 10.11 -4.58 -47.31
N LYS A 389 9.70 -5.83 -47.04
CA LYS A 389 10.56 -6.91 -46.55
C LYS A 389 11.81 -7.13 -47.43
N ARG A 390 11.80 -6.67 -48.69
CA ARG A 390 12.95 -6.77 -49.63
C ARG A 390 13.83 -5.51 -49.69
N SER A 391 13.43 -4.36 -49.11
CA SER A 391 14.12 -3.07 -49.34
C SER A 391 14.67 -2.37 -48.08
N GLY A 392 14.60 -2.96 -46.89
CA GLY A 392 15.31 -2.49 -45.69
C GLY A 392 14.97 -1.07 -45.22
N THR A 393 13.78 -0.54 -45.52
CA THR A 393 13.43 0.88 -45.31
C THR A 393 12.35 1.02 -44.22
N TYR A 394 12.77 0.95 -42.96
CA TYR A 394 11.89 0.97 -41.77
C TYR A 394 11.39 2.39 -41.38
N THR A 395 12.04 3.45 -41.85
CA THR A 395 11.83 4.83 -41.39
C THR A 395 10.50 5.45 -41.87
N ARG A 396 10.05 5.12 -43.09
CA ARG A 396 8.89 5.77 -43.73
C ARG A 396 7.53 5.41 -43.15
N VAL A 397 7.39 4.24 -42.53
CA VAL A 397 6.13 3.80 -41.91
C VAL A 397 5.90 4.54 -40.58
N PHE A 398 6.97 4.83 -39.85
CA PHE A 398 6.93 5.62 -38.61
C PHE A 398 6.56 7.09 -38.87
N ASP A 399 7.13 7.71 -39.90
CA ASP A 399 6.86 9.11 -40.27
C ASP A 399 5.37 9.34 -40.61
N LEU A 400 4.77 8.42 -41.38
CA LEU A 400 3.36 8.46 -41.77
C LEU A 400 2.39 8.33 -40.59
N MET A 401 2.78 7.61 -39.53
CA MET A 401 1.94 7.46 -38.35
C MET A 401 2.08 8.62 -37.36
N SER A 402 3.27 9.20 -37.26
CA SER A 402 3.54 10.37 -36.44
C SER A 402 2.76 11.60 -36.93
N GLU A 403 2.72 11.82 -38.24
CA GLU A 403 1.94 12.92 -38.85
C GLU A 403 0.43 12.77 -38.65
N HIS A 404 -0.10 11.54 -38.58
CA HIS A 404 -1.55 11.31 -38.58
C HIS A 404 -2.19 11.08 -37.20
N TYR A 405 -1.42 10.61 -36.21
CA TYR A 405 -1.95 10.27 -34.88
C TYR A 405 -1.44 11.14 -33.73
N GLY A 406 -0.52 12.06 -34.00
CA GLY A 406 0.08 12.91 -32.97
C GLY A 406 0.80 12.09 -31.87
N LEU A 407 1.39 10.95 -32.26
CA LEU A 407 2.23 10.18 -31.37
C LEU A 407 3.60 10.89 -31.28
N PRO A 408 4.12 11.19 -30.07
CA PRO A 408 5.46 11.76 -29.94
C PRO A 408 6.51 10.76 -30.47
N ILE A 409 7.56 11.31 -31.09
CA ILE A 409 8.59 10.56 -31.83
C ILE A 409 9.68 9.95 -30.92
N ASP A 410 9.63 10.15 -29.60
CA ASP A 410 10.69 9.67 -28.69
C ASP A 410 10.50 8.23 -28.19
#